data_AF-A0A091EMI8-F1
#
_entry.id   AF-A0A091EMI8-F1
#
_cell.length_a   1.000
_cell.length_b   1.000
_cell.length_c   1.000
_cell.angle_alpha   90.00
_cell.angle_beta   90.00
_cell.angle_gamma   90.00
#
_symmetry.space_group_name_H-M   'P 1'
#
loop_
_entity.id
_entity.type
_entity.pdbx_description
1 polymer ?
#
loop_
_entity_poly.entity_id
_entity_poly.type
_entity_poly.pdbx_seq_one_letter_code
_entity_poly.pdbx_strand_id
1 'polypeptide(L)'
;MQFKGKYTSICSTLDVIKKIPDEKYNDTVWEEFDTNVEISLTENHSNRTHLAKLLRFQSFHHPTDLTSLGQKVERMKEKQDKIYFMPRSSWKDAESSPFVERLLKKG
;
A
#
# COMPACT_ATOMS: atom_id res chain seq x y z
N MET A 1 -4.97 34.31 -7.66
CA MET A 1 -3.98 33.71 -8.60
C MET A 1 -2.83 33.18 -7.76
N GLN A 2 -2.81 31.89 -7.37
CA GLN A 2 -1.63 31.13 -6.88
C GLN A 2 -2.11 29.79 -6.28
N PHE A 3 -2.30 28.77 -7.11
CA PHE A 3 -2.36 27.36 -6.65
C PHE A 3 -1.71 26.39 -7.64
N LYS A 4 -1.10 26.87 -8.73
CA LYS A 4 -0.45 26.01 -9.74
C LYS A 4 0.98 25.56 -9.36
N GLY A 5 1.61 26.18 -8.36
CA GLY A 5 3.02 25.92 -8.01
C GLY A 5 3.26 24.65 -7.18
N LYS A 6 2.31 24.20 -6.35
CA LYS A 6 2.49 23.00 -5.49
C LYS A 6 2.35 21.67 -6.24
N TYR A 7 1.52 21.62 -7.28
CA TYR A 7 1.24 20.39 -8.03
C TYR A 7 2.43 19.91 -8.88
N THR A 8 3.26 20.84 -9.37
CA THR A 8 4.41 20.49 -10.22
C THR A 8 5.51 19.77 -9.44
N SER A 9 5.75 20.13 -8.17
CA SER A 9 6.75 19.44 -7.34
C SER A 9 6.34 18.02 -6.96
N ILE A 10 5.07 17.77 -6.65
CA ILE A 10 4.59 16.43 -6.23
C ILE A 10 4.76 15.41 -7.36
N CYS A 11 4.41 15.74 -8.60
CA CYS A 11 4.64 14.82 -9.72
C CYS A 11 6.12 14.49 -9.91
N SER A 12 7.00 15.48 -9.77
CA SER A 12 8.45 15.24 -9.88
C SER A 12 8.99 14.33 -8.77
N THR A 13 8.49 14.47 -7.54
CA THR A 13 8.89 13.60 -6.42
C THR A 13 8.39 12.17 -6.62
N LEU A 14 7.18 11.99 -7.13
CA LEU A 14 6.63 10.65 -7.44
C LEU A 14 7.46 9.92 -8.49
N ASP A 15 7.97 10.63 -9.50
CA ASP A 15 8.81 10.04 -10.53
C ASP A 15 10.22 9.69 -10.05
N VAL A 16 10.72 10.37 -9.01
CA VAL A 16 11.94 9.96 -8.31
C VAL A 16 11.70 8.69 -7.52
N ILE A 17 10.60 8.63 -6.76
CA ILE A 17 10.26 7.47 -5.93
C ILE A 17 10.10 6.20 -6.78
N LYS A 18 9.46 6.29 -7.96
CA LYS A 18 9.32 5.16 -8.89
C LYS A 18 10.64 4.57 -9.39
N LYS A 19 11.73 5.33 -9.35
CA LYS A 19 13.06 4.86 -9.82
C LYS A 19 13.85 4.14 -8.73
N ILE A 20 13.34 4.12 -7.50
CA ILE A 20 13.98 3.42 -6.39
C ILE A 20 13.70 1.92 -6.54
N PRO A 21 14.72 1.04 -6.43
CA PRO A 21 14.51 -0.40 -6.44
C PRO A 21 13.58 -0.84 -5.30
N ASP A 22 12.75 -1.86 -5.54
CA ASP A 22 11.71 -2.30 -4.59
C ASP A 22 12.25 -2.69 -3.20
N GLU A 23 13.39 -3.37 -3.13
CA GLU A 23 14.04 -3.71 -1.85
C GLU A 23 14.37 -2.45 -1.05
N LYS A 24 15.06 -1.49 -1.69
CA LYS A 24 15.42 -0.22 -1.06
C LYS A 24 14.21 0.66 -0.75
N TYR A 25 13.15 0.55 -1.55
CA TYR A 25 11.92 1.27 -1.31
C TYR A 25 11.24 0.78 -0.03
N ASN A 26 11.12 -0.55 0.14
CA ASN A 26 10.48 -1.15 1.30
C ASN A 26 11.28 -0.88 2.59
N ASP A 27 12.60 -1.05 2.55
CA ASP A 27 13.43 -0.99 3.77
C ASP A 27 13.77 0.43 4.21
N THR A 28 13.77 1.42 3.30
CA THR A 28 14.20 2.78 3.63
C THR A 28 13.06 3.78 3.47
N VAL A 29 12.42 3.81 2.30
CA VAL A 29 11.43 4.84 2.01
C VAL A 29 10.13 4.57 2.74
N TRP A 30 9.70 3.32 2.78
CA TRP A 30 8.44 2.98 3.45
C TRP A 30 8.54 3.13 4.96
N GLU A 31 9.65 2.71 5.59
CA GLU A 31 9.85 2.89 7.03
C GLU A 31 9.82 4.36 7.48
N GLU A 32 10.35 5.28 6.67
CA GLU A 32 10.43 6.70 7.03
C GLU A 32 9.22 7.53 6.59
N PHE A 33 8.54 7.15 5.50
CA PHE A 33 7.57 8.00 4.82
C PHE A 33 6.17 7.38 4.63
N ASP A 34 5.86 6.24 5.25
CA ASP A 34 4.54 5.59 5.16
C ASP A 34 3.38 6.56 5.44
N THR A 35 3.47 7.28 6.56
CA THR A 35 2.47 8.20 7.07
C THR A 35 2.26 9.36 6.10
N ASN A 36 3.34 9.85 5.49
CA ASN A 36 3.28 10.93 4.51
C ASN A 36 2.60 10.47 3.22
N VAL A 37 2.80 9.21 2.81
CA VAL A 37 2.10 8.63 1.66
C VAL A 37 0.60 8.50 1.94
N GLU A 38 0.21 8.06 3.13
CA GLU A 38 -1.21 7.93 3.54
C GLU A 38 -1.93 9.28 3.61
N ILE A 39 -1.29 10.30 4.19
CA ILE A 39 -1.81 11.67 4.21
C ILE A 39 -1.96 12.20 2.78
N SER A 40 -0.91 12.03 1.96
CA SER A 40 -0.92 12.48 0.57
C SER A 40 -2.04 11.84 -0.25
N LEU A 41 -2.40 10.59 0.01
CA LEU A 41 -3.51 9.89 -0.64
C LEU A 41 -4.87 10.49 -0.31
N THR A 42 -5.04 10.96 0.92
CA THR A 42 -6.28 11.57 1.40
C THR A 42 -6.42 12.99 0.85
N GLU A 43 -5.33 13.74 0.76
CA GLU A 43 -5.34 15.14 0.32
C GLU A 43 -5.29 15.33 -1.20
N ASN A 44 -4.61 14.43 -1.94
CA ASN A 44 -4.36 14.60 -3.38
C ASN A 44 -5.17 13.62 -4.24
N HIS A 45 -6.47 13.87 -4.35
CA HIS A 45 -7.38 13.03 -5.13
C HIS A 45 -7.00 12.88 -6.61
N SER A 46 -6.41 13.91 -7.25
CA SER A 46 -6.00 13.87 -8.65
C SER A 46 -4.87 12.87 -8.93
N ASN A 47 -4.02 12.61 -7.93
CA ASN A 47 -2.87 11.70 -8.03
C ASN A 47 -3.10 10.38 -7.29
N ARG A 48 -4.32 10.14 -6.79
CA ARG A 48 -4.67 8.98 -5.95
C ARG A 48 -4.24 7.65 -6.58
N THR A 49 -4.45 7.47 -7.89
CA THR A 49 -4.08 6.24 -8.59
C THR A 49 -2.56 6.01 -8.65
N HIS A 50 -1.77 7.07 -8.75
CA HIS A 50 -0.31 6.96 -8.75
C HIS A 50 0.22 6.71 -7.35
N LEU A 51 -0.31 7.42 -6.36
CA LEU A 51 0.03 7.25 -4.95
C LEU A 51 -0.37 5.87 -4.43
N ALA A 52 -1.51 5.31 -4.87
CA ALA A 52 -1.97 4.00 -4.41
C ALA A 52 -1.00 2.87 -4.79
N LYS A 53 -0.22 3.04 -5.85
CA LYS A 53 0.82 2.06 -6.26
C LYS A 53 2.03 2.07 -5.31
N LEU A 54 2.21 3.13 -4.54
CA LEU A 54 3.28 3.26 -3.56
C LEU A 54 2.94 2.59 -2.23
N LEU A 55 1.65 2.37 -1.95
CA LEU A 55 1.24 1.71 -0.73
C LEU A 55 1.86 0.33 -0.57
N ARG A 56 2.31 0.03 0.65
CA ARG A 56 2.77 -1.28 1.08
C ARG A 56 1.96 -1.75 2.28
N PHE A 57 1.71 -3.05 2.34
CA PHE A 57 0.91 -3.69 3.38
C PHE A 57 1.58 -4.96 3.87
N GLN A 58 1.38 -5.28 5.14
CA GLN A 58 1.66 -6.62 5.65
C GLN A 58 0.53 -7.57 5.24
N SER A 59 0.89 -8.82 4.93
CA SER A 59 -0.03 -9.83 4.42
C SER A 59 0.17 -11.16 5.13
N PHE A 60 -0.89 -11.93 5.33
CA PHE A 60 -0.78 -13.30 5.87
C PHE A 60 -0.01 -14.25 4.97
N HIS A 61 0.24 -13.88 3.70
CA HIS A 61 1.05 -14.67 2.79
C HIS A 61 2.56 -14.54 3.07
N HIS A 62 3.01 -13.34 3.48
CA HIS A 62 4.37 -13.04 3.89
C HIS A 62 4.30 -12.20 5.17
N PRO A 63 4.37 -12.82 6.36
CA PRO A 63 4.13 -12.11 7.63
C PRO A 63 5.16 -11.01 7.91
N THR A 64 6.39 -11.20 7.43
CA THR A 64 7.53 -10.30 7.61
C THR A 64 7.63 -9.27 6.49
N ASP A 65 7.25 -9.65 5.27
CA ASP A 65 7.55 -8.85 4.09
C ASP A 65 6.37 -7.96 3.70
N LEU A 66 6.72 -6.75 3.29
CA LEU A 66 5.76 -5.80 2.76
C LEU A 66 5.38 -6.15 1.32
N THR A 67 4.09 -6.02 1.00
CA THR A 67 3.58 -6.27 -0.34
C THR A 67 2.79 -5.08 -0.90
N SER A 68 2.92 -4.84 -2.20
CA SER A 68 2.17 -3.81 -2.90
C SER A 68 0.76 -4.27 -3.29
N LEU A 69 -0.12 -3.33 -3.63
CA LEU A 69 -1.44 -3.67 -4.19
C LEU A 69 -1.31 -4.45 -5.49
N GLY A 70 -0.34 -4.11 -6.35
CA GLY A 70 -0.11 -4.80 -7.62
C GLY A 70 0.22 -6.28 -7.41
N GLN A 71 1.19 -6.55 -6.53
CA GLN A 71 1.55 -7.91 -6.14
C GLN A 71 0.38 -8.67 -5.50
N LYS A 72 -0.47 -8.00 -4.72
CA LYS A 72 -1.68 -8.63 -4.18
C LYS A 72 -2.69 -8.97 -5.28
N VAL A 73 -2.87 -8.10 -6.26
CA VAL A 73 -3.77 -8.32 -7.42
C VAL A 73 -3.29 -9.48 -8.28
N GLU A 74 -1.99 -9.61 -8.52
CA GLU A 74 -1.41 -10.73 -9.25
C GLU A 74 -1.67 -12.09 -8.58
N ARG A 75 -1.81 -12.10 -7.25
CA ARG A 75 -2.13 -13.29 -6.46
C ARG A 75 -3.64 -13.49 -6.25
N MET A 76 -4.50 -12.66 -6.84
CA MET A 76 -5.95 -12.85 -6.75
C MET A 76 -6.39 -14.05 -7.58
N LYS A 77 -7.34 -14.83 -7.06
CA LYS A 77 -7.95 -15.92 -7.81
C LYS A 77 -8.83 -15.38 -8.93
N GLU A 78 -9.02 -16.15 -10.00
CA GLU A 78 -9.85 -15.73 -11.16
C GLU A 78 -11.25 -15.23 -10.79
N LYS A 79 -11.88 -15.80 -9.75
CA LYS A 79 -13.22 -15.42 -9.31
C LYS A 79 -13.24 -14.36 -8.20
N GLN A 80 -12.09 -13.87 -7.78
CA GLN A 80 -11.98 -12.87 -6.73
C GLN A 80 -11.98 -11.47 -7.36
N ASP A 81 -13.01 -10.68 -7.08
CA ASP A 81 -13.17 -9.30 -7.57
C ASP A 81 -12.81 -8.24 -6.52
N LYS A 82 -12.62 -8.66 -5.26
CA LYS A 82 -12.39 -7.78 -4.10
C LYS A 82 -11.07 -8.07 -3.41
N ILE A 83 -10.37 -7.02 -3.01
CA ILE A 83 -9.22 -7.11 -2.11
C ILE A 83 -9.74 -7.11 -0.66
N TYR A 84 -9.41 -8.15 0.10
CA TYR A 84 -9.74 -8.23 1.51
C TYR A 84 -8.66 -7.55 2.35
N PHE A 85 -9.06 -6.67 3.26
CA PHE A 85 -8.19 -6.01 4.23
C PHE A 85 -8.85 -6.05 5.61
N MET A 86 -8.03 -5.99 6.66
CA MET A 86 -8.50 -5.99 8.04
C MET A 86 -7.75 -4.94 8.83
N PRO A 87 -8.45 -3.95 9.42
CA PRO A 87 -7.83 -3.06 10.39
C PRO A 87 -7.47 -3.85 11.64
N ARG A 88 -6.29 -3.60 12.20
CA ARG A 88 -5.78 -4.29 13.39
C ARG A 88 -4.93 -3.36 14.24
N SER A 89 -4.95 -3.60 15.55
CA SER A 89 -4.04 -3.00 16.52
C SER A 89 -2.67 -3.67 16.54
N SER A 90 -2.64 -5.00 16.37
CA SER A 90 -1.41 -5.79 16.36
C SER A 90 -1.50 -6.99 15.42
N TRP A 91 -0.36 -7.59 15.07
CA TRP A 91 -0.31 -8.80 14.23
C TRP A 91 -1.01 -9.98 14.91
N LYS A 92 -0.75 -10.17 16.21
CA LYS A 92 -1.34 -11.24 17.00
C LYS A 92 -2.87 -11.18 17.08
N ASP A 93 -3.44 -9.97 17.15
CA ASP A 93 -4.90 -9.78 17.14
C ASP A 93 -5.50 -10.13 15.78
N ALA A 94 -4.77 -9.84 14.71
CA ALA A 94 -5.19 -10.21 13.35
C ALA A 94 -5.18 -11.72 13.15
N GLU A 95 -4.10 -12.40 13.54
CA GLU A 95 -3.96 -13.86 13.39
C GLU A 95 -5.04 -14.64 14.14
N SER A 96 -5.42 -14.17 15.33
CA SER A 96 -6.45 -14.80 16.15
C SER A 96 -7.88 -14.45 15.74
N SER A 97 -8.06 -13.62 14.71
CA SER A 97 -9.39 -13.17 14.28
C SER A 97 -10.14 -14.27 13.51
N PRO A 98 -11.40 -14.60 13.89
CA PRO A 98 -12.19 -15.62 13.19
C PRO A 98 -12.52 -15.24 11.74
N PHE A 99 -12.45 -13.95 11.40
CA PHE A 99 -12.61 -13.48 10.02
C PHE A 99 -11.44 -13.90 9.12
N VAL A 100 -10.22 -13.93 9.66
CA VAL A 100 -9.04 -14.36 8.91
C VAL A 100 -9.11 -15.85 8.62
N GLU A 101 -9.44 -16.68 9.59
CA GLU A 101 -9.49 -18.14 9.41
C GLU A 101 -10.36 -18.55 8.21
N ARG A 102 -11.52 -17.90 8.07
CA ARG A 102 -12.44 -18.16 6.96
C ARG A 102 -11.89 -17.66 5.62
N LEU A 103 -11.17 -16.54 5.62
CA LEU A 103 -10.56 -15.98 4.41
C LEU A 103 -9.35 -16.82 3.96
N LEU A 104 -8.47 -17.23 4.87
CA LEU A 104 -7.34 -18.11 4.58
C LEU A 104 -7.79 -19.46 4.04
N LYS A 105 -8.87 -20.04 4.58
CA LYS A 105 -9.48 -21.28 4.03
C LYS A 105 -10.01 -21.10 2.61
N LYS A 106 -10.48 -19.90 2.27
CA LYS A 106 -10.95 -19.60 0.92
C LYS A 106 -9.81 -19.32 -0.06
N GLY A 107 -8.61 -19.01 0.46
CA GLY A 107 -7.35 -18.69 -0.23
C GLY A 107 -7.43 -17.38 -1.01
#